data_AF-A0A1I1KG92-F1
#
_entry.id   AF-A0A1I1KG92-F1
#
_cell.length_a   1.000
_cell.length_b   1.000
_cell.length_c   1.000
_cell.angle_alpha   90.00
_cell.angle_beta   90.00
_cell.angle_gamma   90.00
#
_symmetry.space_group_name_H-M   'P 1'
#
loop_
_entity.id
_entity.type
_entity.pdbx_description
1 polymer ?
#
loop_
_entity_poly.entity_id
_entity_poly.type
_entity_poly.pdbx_seq_one_letter_code
_entity_poly.pdbx_strand_id
1 'polypeptide(L)'
;MVDVAVIVLSAAVFIAVILGVAVNQDNREKWVGVTFLAAAIGGICLYGAAYSEDTSFAVAILKTVIDVGKMFGGANNAAVFQKIVGENSPWMTAFWIIHFLAYYSMASAIIMAVAKTTLKKIRGWFLRINDIDLVFGINDNSIAYGRNLSGKKKTSIVYVGKEASSHEAEIRQMGGLLYTDSDAVHPSGKFLKRLSIKRGKGKFRVSALSKNIDANIEYAMNMLGTLEKAKIKPSQTELILLGKEEQNGSKLQALGDYYGYGSVRVFDKPELIARLLMQEYPICDAISFDDNARALEDTDILLVGFGRKGQEVLKKLVANGQFEGSSFKVTIFDANCKNTDGFFAAKYETLLENYNIDFQAYDGRSRAFTQFLTENISKLKYIVIAVGDEKVGREIALGIIDYMVECDIHLPVYQCCTDSVVKYSGDNIPEKHDIYETDILYDGKMDDLAKKLNHYYCRSDETQEESWAQCNYFNRMSSRASADFLSSYLRRVGLSGKSEISDAMMENLAKTEHLRWCAFHYSFGYRCMEKKIIDERAEMYKKDPSVRITKDTRNRLHACLIPWDDLDWLSEFESGIRGKDIDYKQMDRDNVNVIFNLMKKG
;
A
#
# COMPACT_ATOMS: atom_id res chain seq x y z
N MET A 1 -60.60 29.04 18.80
CA MET A 1 -59.67 28.06 19.41
C MET A 1 -58.59 27.80 18.40
N VAL A 2 -57.33 28.04 18.75
CA VAL A 2 -56.20 27.64 17.92
C VAL A 2 -56.18 26.12 17.93
N ASP A 3 -56.30 25.50 16.77
CA ASP A 3 -56.41 24.05 16.64
C ASP A 3 -55.01 23.45 16.88
N VAL A 4 -54.74 23.10 18.15
CA VAL A 4 -53.43 22.62 18.62
C VAL A 4 -52.96 21.42 17.78
N ALA A 5 -53.90 20.62 17.26
CA ALA A 5 -53.62 19.53 16.34
C ALA A 5 -52.90 19.99 15.06
N VAL A 6 -53.33 21.10 14.45
CA VAL A 6 -52.72 21.64 13.21
C VAL A 6 -51.27 22.08 13.45
N ILE A 7 -51.01 22.71 14.60
CA ILE A 7 -49.66 23.15 14.99
C ILE A 7 -48.74 21.93 15.18
N VAL A 8 -49.21 20.91 15.91
CA VAL A 8 -48.43 19.70 16.17
C VAL A 8 -48.15 18.92 14.88
N LEU A 9 -49.16 18.77 14.00
CA LEU A 9 -49.00 18.10 12.70
C LEU A 9 -48.06 18.86 11.76
N SER A 10 -48.16 20.19 11.70
CA SER A 10 -47.25 21.02 10.90
C SER A 10 -45.81 20.95 11.41
N ALA A 11 -45.61 20.95 12.74
CA ALA A 11 -44.31 20.75 13.35
C ALA A 11 -43.74 19.35 13.05
N ALA A 12 -44.56 18.30 13.13
CA ALA A 12 -44.16 16.93 12.82
C ALA A 12 -43.75 16.76 11.35
N VAL A 13 -44.52 17.32 10.41
CA VAL A 13 -44.18 17.32 8.97
C VAL A 13 -42.88 18.08 8.73
N PHE A 14 -42.69 19.24 9.35
CA PHE A 14 -41.47 20.03 9.22
C PHE A 14 -40.24 19.29 9.77
N ILE A 15 -40.37 18.63 10.91
CA ILE A 15 -39.29 17.81 11.50
C ILE A 15 -38.99 16.58 10.63
N ALA A 16 -40.00 15.88 10.12
CA ALA A 16 -39.82 14.74 9.23
C ALA A 16 -39.07 15.13 7.95
N VAL A 17 -39.35 16.32 7.41
CA VAL A 17 -38.66 16.88 6.25
C VAL A 17 -37.19 17.19 6.58
N ILE A 18 -36.91 17.79 7.74
CA ILE A 18 -35.53 18.05 8.20
C ILE A 18 -34.76 16.73 8.39
N LEU A 19 -35.39 15.73 9.01
CA LEU A 19 -34.79 14.41 9.24
C LEU A 19 -34.55 13.67 7.91
N GLY A 20 -35.50 13.70 6.97
CA GLY A 20 -35.34 13.12 5.63
C GLY A 20 -34.19 13.75 4.84
N VAL A 21 -34.01 15.07 4.98
CA VAL A 21 -32.91 15.84 4.38
C VAL A 21 -31.54 15.49 5.01
N ALA A 22 -31.52 15.12 6.30
CA ALA A 22 -30.30 14.80 7.05
C ALA A 22 -29.84 13.35 6.88
N VAL A 23 -30.76 12.39 6.74
CA VAL A 23 -30.47 10.95 6.88
C VAL A 23 -30.09 10.26 5.55
N ASN A 24 -30.56 10.71 4.38
CA ASN A 24 -30.40 9.97 3.12
C ASN A 24 -29.63 10.77 2.05
N GLN A 25 -28.30 10.81 2.15
CA GLN A 25 -27.45 11.66 1.30
C GLN A 25 -27.36 11.20 -0.16
N ASP A 26 -27.40 9.89 -0.43
CA ASP A 26 -27.13 9.33 -1.76
C ASP A 26 -28.29 9.49 -2.75
N ASN A 27 -29.54 9.53 -2.26
CA ASN A 27 -30.73 9.72 -3.11
C ASN A 27 -31.24 11.16 -3.13
N ARG A 28 -30.57 12.08 -2.42
CA ARG A 28 -31.06 13.45 -2.20
C ARG A 28 -31.10 14.27 -3.49
N GLU A 29 -30.09 14.16 -4.35
CA GLU A 29 -30.06 14.88 -5.64
C GLU A 29 -31.22 14.45 -6.56
N LYS A 30 -31.55 13.15 -6.56
CA LYS A 30 -32.69 12.60 -7.32
C LYS A 30 -34.04 13.12 -6.78
N TRP A 31 -34.24 13.11 -5.47
CA TRP A 31 -35.49 13.60 -4.85
C TRP A 31 -35.68 15.11 -5.01
N VAL A 32 -34.61 15.90 -4.90
CA VAL A 32 -34.66 17.35 -5.18
C VAL A 32 -35.04 17.59 -6.64
N GLY A 33 -34.49 16.82 -7.59
CA GLY A 33 -34.88 16.91 -9.00
C GLY A 33 -36.34 16.55 -9.27
N VAL A 34 -36.84 15.46 -8.67
CA VAL A 34 -38.25 15.02 -8.81
C VAL A 34 -39.22 16.04 -8.21
N THR A 35 -38.93 16.54 -7.01
CA THR A 35 -39.78 17.54 -6.34
C THR A 35 -39.77 18.89 -7.06
N PHE A 36 -38.62 19.31 -7.60
CA PHE A 36 -38.51 20.48 -8.46
C PHE A 36 -39.38 20.34 -9.72
N LEU A 37 -39.31 19.20 -10.41
CA LEU A 37 -40.07 18.96 -11.64
C LEU A 37 -41.58 18.91 -11.36
N ALA A 38 -41.99 18.21 -10.30
CA ALA A 38 -43.39 18.15 -9.87
C ALA A 38 -43.93 19.53 -9.51
N ALA A 39 -43.15 20.34 -8.79
CA ALA A 39 -43.51 21.71 -8.45
C ALA A 39 -43.59 22.62 -9.68
N ALA A 40 -42.64 22.51 -10.62
CA ALA A 40 -42.64 23.30 -11.84
C ALA A 40 -43.86 22.99 -12.73
N ILE A 41 -44.14 21.71 -12.98
CA ILE A 41 -45.30 21.27 -13.77
C ILE A 41 -46.60 21.67 -13.06
N GLY A 42 -46.71 21.38 -11.77
CA GLY A 42 -47.89 21.74 -10.97
C GLY A 42 -48.12 23.25 -10.95
N GLY A 43 -47.06 24.05 -10.79
CA GLY A 43 -47.14 25.50 -10.82
C GLY A 43 -47.58 26.04 -12.18
N ILE A 44 -47.06 25.47 -13.28
CA ILE A 44 -47.49 25.83 -14.65
C ILE A 44 -48.98 25.51 -14.85
N CYS A 45 -49.44 24.34 -14.40
CA CYS A 45 -50.85 23.97 -14.50
C CYS A 45 -51.75 24.88 -13.65
N LEU A 46 -51.37 25.14 -12.39
CA LEU A 46 -52.14 25.97 -11.46
C LEU A 46 -52.21 27.42 -11.92
N TYR A 47 -51.07 28.06 -12.17
CA TYR A 47 -51.04 29.47 -12.59
C TYR A 47 -51.47 29.66 -14.05
N GLY A 48 -51.21 28.67 -14.92
CA GLY A 48 -51.67 28.69 -16.31
C GLY A 48 -53.20 28.64 -16.39
N ALA A 49 -53.84 27.76 -15.62
CA ALA A 49 -55.30 27.77 -15.46
C ALA A 49 -55.79 29.04 -14.77
N ALA A 50 -55.02 29.57 -13.81
CA ALA A 50 -55.37 30.79 -13.09
C ALA A 50 -55.43 32.04 -13.96
N TYR A 51 -54.56 32.13 -14.97
CA TYR A 51 -54.43 33.30 -15.82
C TYR A 51 -55.08 33.15 -17.20
N SER A 52 -55.55 31.95 -17.57
CA SER A 52 -56.16 31.70 -18.88
C SER A 52 -57.48 32.44 -19.11
N GLU A 53 -58.20 32.80 -18.05
CA GLU A 53 -59.52 33.45 -18.15
C GLU A 53 -59.46 34.98 -17.97
N ASP A 54 -58.37 35.54 -17.46
CA ASP A 54 -58.33 36.91 -16.90
C ASP A 54 -57.41 37.88 -17.68
N THR A 55 -56.70 37.42 -18.72
CA THR A 55 -55.74 38.24 -19.49
C THR A 55 -55.54 37.80 -20.96
N SER A 56 -54.86 38.61 -21.77
CA SER A 56 -54.46 38.21 -23.12
C SER A 56 -53.45 37.04 -23.07
N PHE A 57 -53.47 36.19 -24.11
CA PHE A 57 -52.68 34.95 -24.16
C PHE A 57 -51.19 35.15 -23.84
N ALA A 58 -50.56 36.18 -24.42
CA ALA A 58 -49.15 36.48 -24.17
C ALA A 58 -48.88 36.94 -22.72
N VAL A 59 -49.81 37.72 -22.13
CA VAL A 59 -49.70 38.18 -20.74
C VAL A 59 -49.92 37.02 -19.76
N ALA A 60 -50.83 36.10 -20.07
CA ALA A 60 -51.10 34.91 -19.26
C ALA A 60 -49.86 34.00 -19.18
N ILE A 61 -49.16 33.78 -20.31
CA ILE A 61 -47.91 33.03 -20.34
C ILE A 61 -46.83 33.68 -19.45
N LEU A 62 -46.62 35.00 -19.61
CA LEU A 62 -45.61 35.71 -18.83
C LEU A 62 -45.92 35.72 -17.33
N LYS A 63 -47.19 35.95 -16.94
CA LYS A 63 -47.62 35.90 -15.54
C LYS A 63 -47.44 34.51 -14.94
N THR A 64 -47.76 33.46 -15.70
CA THR A 64 -47.58 32.07 -15.29
C THR A 64 -46.10 31.79 -14.99
N VAL A 65 -45.19 32.13 -15.91
CA VAL A 65 -43.75 31.92 -15.70
C VAL A 65 -43.22 32.71 -14.50
N ILE A 66 -43.64 33.97 -14.35
CA ILE A 66 -43.23 34.83 -13.23
C ILE A 66 -43.68 34.25 -11.89
N ASP A 67 -44.94 33.83 -11.77
CA ASP A 67 -45.46 33.34 -10.49
C ASP A 67 -45.00 31.91 -10.16
N VAL A 68 -44.75 31.07 -11.17
CA VAL A 68 -44.00 29.82 -10.99
C VAL A 68 -42.59 30.11 -10.44
N GLY A 69 -41.91 31.14 -10.95
CA GLY A 69 -40.61 31.57 -10.41
C GLY A 69 -40.69 32.06 -8.96
N LYS A 70 -41.70 32.88 -8.63
CA LYS A 70 -41.94 33.40 -7.27
C LYS A 70 -42.26 32.30 -6.26
N MET A 71 -42.94 31.24 -6.69
CA MET A 71 -43.27 30.08 -5.87
C MET A 71 -42.01 29.41 -5.30
N PHE A 72 -40.93 29.28 -6.07
CA PHE A 72 -39.64 28.77 -5.54
C PHE A 72 -38.97 29.75 -4.56
N GLY A 73 -39.29 31.04 -4.64
CA GLY A 73 -38.88 32.06 -3.67
C GLY A 73 -39.76 32.13 -2.41
N GLY A 74 -40.77 31.25 -2.28
CA GLY A 74 -41.69 31.23 -1.14
C GLY A 74 -42.83 32.27 -1.23
N ALA A 75 -42.93 33.00 -2.34
CA ALA A 75 -44.05 33.91 -2.60
C ALA A 75 -45.17 33.16 -3.33
N ASN A 76 -46.43 33.50 -3.03
CA ASN A 76 -47.60 32.89 -3.66
C ASN A 76 -48.61 33.96 -4.06
N ASN A 77 -49.48 33.63 -5.00
CA ASN A 77 -50.64 34.45 -5.35
C ASN A 77 -51.93 33.65 -5.19
N ALA A 78 -52.17 33.15 -3.98
CA ALA A 78 -53.31 32.28 -3.66
C ALA A 78 -54.65 32.88 -4.07
N ALA A 79 -54.80 34.21 -3.98
CA ALA A 79 -56.01 34.92 -4.35
C ALA A 79 -56.43 34.71 -5.81
N VAL A 80 -55.48 34.58 -6.75
CA VAL A 80 -55.80 34.37 -8.17
C VAL A 80 -56.35 32.96 -8.40
N PHE A 81 -55.75 31.95 -7.75
CA PHE A 81 -56.23 30.58 -7.86
C PHE A 81 -57.55 30.37 -7.10
N GLN A 82 -57.70 31.01 -5.93
CA GLN A 82 -58.90 30.98 -5.10
C GLN A 82 -60.14 31.51 -5.82
N LYS A 83 -59.98 32.52 -6.71
CA LYS A 83 -61.08 33.04 -7.54
C LYS A 83 -61.72 31.97 -8.43
N ILE A 84 -60.97 30.95 -8.83
CA ILE A 84 -61.43 29.91 -9.75
C ILE A 84 -62.02 28.73 -9.00
N VAL A 85 -61.34 28.27 -7.94
CA VAL A 85 -61.72 27.03 -7.27
C VAL A 85 -62.60 27.24 -6.03
N GLY A 86 -62.63 28.46 -5.47
CA GLY A 86 -63.31 28.82 -4.23
C GLY A 86 -62.45 28.62 -2.97
N GLU A 87 -62.76 29.38 -1.91
CA GLU A 87 -61.97 29.44 -0.66
C GLU A 87 -61.84 28.10 0.06
N ASN A 88 -62.90 27.28 0.06
CA ASN A 88 -62.96 25.99 0.76
C ASN A 88 -62.75 24.79 -0.17
N SER A 89 -62.14 25.01 -1.35
CA SER A 89 -61.97 23.96 -2.34
C SER A 89 -60.88 22.97 -1.96
N PRO A 90 -61.07 21.64 -2.15
CA PRO A 90 -59.99 20.66 -1.98
C PRO A 90 -58.79 20.92 -2.92
N TRP A 91 -59.00 21.64 -4.03
CA TRP A 91 -57.93 22.07 -4.93
C TRP A 91 -56.97 23.08 -4.31
N MET A 92 -57.39 23.83 -3.27
CA MET A 92 -56.48 24.68 -2.50
C MET A 92 -55.43 23.87 -1.75
N THR A 93 -55.73 22.63 -1.36
CA THR A 93 -54.73 21.72 -0.78
C THR A 93 -53.65 21.37 -1.80
N ALA A 94 -54.02 21.10 -3.05
CA ALA A 94 -53.06 20.84 -4.12
C ALA A 94 -52.17 22.08 -4.38
N PHE A 95 -52.75 23.28 -4.35
CA PHE A 95 -52.00 24.54 -4.45
C PHE A 95 -50.90 24.65 -3.38
N TRP A 96 -51.24 24.40 -2.12
CA TRP A 96 -50.28 24.47 -1.02
C TRP A 96 -49.24 23.34 -1.05
N ILE A 97 -49.61 22.13 -1.49
CA ILE A 97 -48.65 21.02 -1.69
C ILE A 97 -47.62 21.40 -2.76
N ILE A 98 -48.05 21.96 -3.89
CA ILE A 98 -47.14 22.39 -4.96
C ILE A 98 -46.19 23.50 -4.50
N HIS A 99 -46.69 24.49 -3.75
CA HIS A 99 -45.84 25.54 -3.16
C HIS A 99 -44.87 24.99 -2.12
N PHE A 100 -45.31 24.04 -1.30
CA PHE A 100 -44.45 23.36 -0.34
C PHE A 100 -43.33 22.58 -1.03
N LEU A 101 -43.63 21.83 -2.09
CA LEU A 101 -42.63 21.12 -2.89
C LEU A 101 -41.63 22.07 -3.55
N ALA A 102 -42.10 23.21 -4.06
CA ALA A 102 -41.24 24.23 -4.64
C ALA A 102 -40.26 24.80 -3.60
N TYR A 103 -40.78 25.22 -2.45
CA TYR A 103 -39.96 25.74 -1.35
C TYR A 103 -38.99 24.68 -0.83
N TYR A 104 -39.44 23.43 -0.64
CA TYR A 104 -38.61 22.32 -0.21
C TYR A 104 -37.45 22.05 -1.16
N SER A 105 -37.71 22.03 -2.48
CA SER A 105 -36.67 21.79 -3.48
C SER A 105 -35.61 22.90 -3.47
N MET A 106 -36.02 24.17 -3.37
CA MET A 106 -35.14 25.33 -3.33
C MET A 106 -34.32 25.37 -2.02
N ALA A 107 -34.97 25.22 -0.87
CA ALA A 107 -34.30 25.16 0.43
C ALA A 107 -33.28 24.00 0.48
N SER A 108 -33.66 22.82 -0.04
CA SER A 108 -32.77 21.66 -0.10
C SER A 108 -31.56 21.90 -1.00
N ALA A 109 -31.74 22.54 -2.16
CA ALA A 109 -30.67 22.91 -3.08
C ALA A 109 -29.70 23.94 -2.45
N ILE A 110 -30.23 24.95 -1.76
CA ILE A 110 -29.42 25.93 -1.02
C ILE A 110 -28.62 25.25 0.09
N ILE A 111 -29.27 24.40 0.90
CA ILE A 111 -28.58 23.64 1.96
C ILE A 111 -27.48 22.77 1.36
N MET A 112 -27.69 22.15 0.20
CA MET A 112 -26.66 21.35 -0.46
C MET A 112 -25.48 22.20 -0.94
N ALA A 113 -25.73 23.37 -1.53
CA ALA A 113 -24.67 24.29 -1.95
C ALA A 113 -23.86 24.80 -0.75
N VAL A 114 -24.54 25.22 0.32
CA VAL A 114 -23.93 25.70 1.57
C VAL A 114 -23.18 24.57 2.29
N ALA A 115 -23.74 23.36 2.34
CA ALA A 115 -23.10 22.18 2.94
C ALA A 115 -21.82 21.81 2.20
N LYS A 116 -21.81 21.80 0.86
CA LYS A 116 -20.59 21.54 0.06
C LYS A 116 -19.46 22.53 0.41
N THR A 117 -19.75 23.82 0.48
CA THR A 117 -18.76 24.85 0.85
C THR A 117 -18.35 24.77 2.32
N THR A 118 -19.30 24.55 3.23
CA THR A 118 -19.06 24.50 4.69
C THR A 118 -18.26 23.26 5.07
N LEU A 119 -18.59 22.09 4.52
CA LEU A 119 -17.85 20.85 4.72
C LEU A 119 -16.41 20.98 4.24
N LYS A 120 -16.17 21.62 3.08
CA LYS A 120 -14.80 21.88 2.60
C LYS A 120 -14.01 22.76 3.57
N LYS A 121 -14.64 23.79 4.15
CA LYS A 121 -14.00 24.65 5.18
C LYS A 121 -13.72 23.87 6.47
N ILE A 122 -14.65 23.03 6.93
CA ILE A 122 -14.49 22.17 8.11
C ILE A 122 -13.33 21.17 7.88
N ARG A 123 -13.31 20.49 6.74
CA ARG A 123 -12.21 19.58 6.35
C ARG A 123 -10.88 20.32 6.26
N GLY A 124 -10.87 21.53 5.71
CA GLY A 124 -9.68 22.38 5.69
C GLY A 124 -9.21 22.81 7.09
N TRP A 125 -10.14 22.98 8.04
CA TRP A 125 -9.80 23.23 9.44
C TRP A 125 -9.19 21.98 10.10
N PHE A 126 -9.69 20.77 9.78
CA PHE A 126 -9.10 19.52 10.26
C PHE A 126 -7.63 19.33 9.86
N LEU A 127 -7.20 19.86 8.71
CA LEU A 127 -5.77 19.91 8.33
C LEU A 127 -4.88 20.64 9.35
N ARG A 128 -5.45 21.50 10.20
CA ARG A 128 -4.69 22.22 11.22
C ARG A 128 -4.46 21.41 12.50
N ILE A 129 -5.22 20.34 12.72
CA ILE A 129 -5.21 19.61 13.99
C ILE A 129 -4.84 18.14 13.82
N ASN A 130 -5.08 17.58 12.64
CA ASN A 130 -4.81 16.20 12.30
C ASN A 130 -3.46 16.08 11.58
N ASP A 131 -2.93 14.86 11.59
CA ASP A 131 -1.88 14.48 10.65
C ASP A 131 -2.42 14.49 9.23
N ILE A 132 -1.55 14.64 8.24
CA ILE A 132 -1.94 14.81 6.85
C ILE A 132 -1.32 13.70 6.01
N ASP A 133 -2.15 12.99 5.25
CA ASP A 133 -1.72 12.07 4.20
C ASP A 133 -2.10 12.65 2.84
N LEU A 134 -1.09 13.04 2.07
CA LEU A 134 -1.26 13.57 0.73
C LEU A 134 -1.06 12.46 -0.29
N VAL A 135 -2.11 12.13 -1.03
CA VAL A 135 -2.14 11.12 -2.08
C VAL A 135 -2.01 11.79 -3.44
N PHE A 136 -0.90 11.55 -4.13
CA PHE A 136 -0.65 12.02 -5.49
C PHE A 136 -0.87 10.91 -6.51
N GLY A 137 -1.63 11.23 -7.57
CA GLY A 137 -2.00 10.29 -8.64
C GLY A 137 -3.30 9.57 -8.33
N ILE A 138 -4.40 10.08 -8.88
CA ILE A 138 -5.75 9.57 -8.61
C ILE A 138 -6.07 8.42 -9.58
N ASN A 139 -6.35 7.26 -9.02
CA ASN A 139 -6.75 6.02 -9.68
C ASN A 139 -7.40 5.08 -8.65
N ASP A 140 -8.00 3.98 -9.11
CA ASP A 140 -8.68 2.99 -8.25
C ASP A 140 -7.85 2.58 -7.03
N ASN A 141 -6.54 2.37 -7.21
CA ASN A 141 -5.64 1.92 -6.15
C ASN A 141 -5.41 3.02 -5.10
N SER A 142 -5.22 4.27 -5.54
CA SER A 142 -5.09 5.42 -4.64
C SER A 142 -6.38 5.72 -3.86
N ILE A 143 -7.55 5.38 -4.44
CA ILE A 143 -8.85 5.50 -3.78
C ILE A 143 -9.03 4.41 -2.74
N ALA A 144 -8.70 3.16 -3.08
CA ALA A 144 -8.67 2.06 -2.11
C ALA A 144 -7.73 2.36 -0.92
N TYR A 145 -6.54 2.90 -1.20
CA TYR A 145 -5.60 3.35 -0.17
C TYR A 145 -6.23 4.33 0.82
N GLY A 146 -6.82 5.41 0.32
CA GLY A 146 -7.40 6.39 1.22
C GLY A 146 -8.68 5.90 1.90
N ARG A 147 -9.48 5.01 1.29
CA ARG A 147 -10.62 4.38 1.96
C ARG A 147 -10.16 3.65 3.22
N ASN A 148 -9.07 2.88 3.11
CA ASN A 148 -8.47 2.17 4.24
C ASN A 148 -7.91 3.12 5.31
N LEU A 149 -7.34 4.26 4.92
CA LEU A 149 -6.88 5.28 5.85
C LEU A 149 -8.01 6.05 6.54
N SER A 150 -9.17 6.21 5.88
CA SER A 150 -10.26 7.03 6.41
C SER A 150 -10.83 6.49 7.74
N GLY A 151 -10.57 5.22 8.06
CA GLY A 151 -10.87 4.59 9.36
C GLY A 151 -9.91 4.94 10.50
N LYS A 152 -8.71 5.49 10.23
CA LYS A 152 -7.73 5.86 11.26
C LYS A 152 -8.10 7.21 11.89
N LYS A 153 -8.45 7.22 13.18
CA LYS A 153 -8.79 8.44 13.93
C LYS A 153 -7.60 9.42 13.90
N LYS A 154 -7.85 10.67 13.49
CA LYS A 154 -6.90 11.83 13.47
C LYS A 154 -6.00 12.00 12.24
N THR A 155 -6.31 11.38 11.10
CA THR A 155 -5.62 11.67 9.82
C THR A 155 -6.57 12.35 8.84
N SER A 156 -6.11 13.42 8.18
CA SER A 156 -6.81 14.08 7.08
C SER A 156 -6.20 13.66 5.75
N ILE A 157 -7.04 13.22 4.82
CA ILE A 157 -6.59 12.71 3.52
C ILE A 157 -6.77 13.79 2.45
N VAL A 158 -5.71 14.04 1.70
CA VAL A 158 -5.66 15.05 0.65
C VAL A 158 -5.26 14.41 -0.66
N TYR A 159 -6.10 14.48 -1.67
CA TYR A 159 -5.85 13.99 -3.01
C TYR A 159 -5.37 15.10 -3.94
N VAL A 160 -4.37 14.77 -4.76
CA VAL A 160 -3.80 15.64 -5.78
C VAL A 160 -3.74 14.92 -7.12
N GLY A 161 -4.36 15.50 -8.15
CA GLY A 161 -4.32 14.98 -9.51
C GLY A 161 -5.31 15.68 -10.45
N LYS A 162 -5.02 15.72 -11.75
CA LYS A 162 -5.91 16.31 -12.76
C LYS A 162 -7.05 15.36 -13.17
N GLU A 163 -6.81 14.05 -13.10
CA GLU A 163 -7.73 12.98 -13.50
C GLU A 163 -8.65 12.55 -12.34
N ALA A 164 -9.37 13.50 -11.73
CA ALA A 164 -10.15 13.25 -10.53
C ALA A 164 -11.66 13.05 -10.78
N SER A 165 -12.14 13.31 -12.00
CA SER A 165 -13.57 13.43 -12.29
C SER A 165 -14.36 12.14 -12.02
N SER A 166 -13.78 10.97 -12.24
CA SER A 166 -14.42 9.67 -11.97
C SER A 166 -14.53 9.33 -10.48
N HIS A 167 -13.66 9.88 -9.62
CA HIS A 167 -13.56 9.50 -8.21
C HIS A 167 -13.88 10.64 -7.23
N GLU A 168 -14.27 11.83 -7.71
CA GLU A 168 -14.52 12.98 -6.85
C GLU A 168 -15.64 12.71 -5.83
N ALA A 169 -16.69 11.99 -6.23
CA ALA A 169 -17.78 11.61 -5.33
C ALA A 169 -17.28 10.70 -4.20
N GLU A 170 -16.49 9.66 -4.55
CA GLU A 170 -15.90 8.73 -3.58
C GLU A 170 -14.99 9.46 -2.59
N ILE A 171 -14.07 10.30 -3.08
CA ILE A 171 -13.17 11.13 -2.25
C ILE A 171 -13.97 12.00 -1.29
N ARG A 172 -15.10 12.57 -1.74
CA ARG A 172 -15.94 13.41 -0.91
C ARG A 172 -16.67 12.60 0.16
N GLN A 173 -17.19 11.41 -0.17
CA GLN A 173 -17.89 10.52 0.76
C GLN A 173 -16.96 10.07 1.91
N MET A 174 -15.72 9.72 1.61
CA MET A 174 -14.71 9.33 2.61
C MET A 174 -14.12 10.50 3.43
N GLY A 175 -14.61 11.73 3.25
CA GLY A 175 -14.13 12.89 3.99
C GLY A 175 -12.84 13.54 3.45
N GLY A 176 -12.33 13.08 2.31
CA GLY A 176 -11.11 13.60 1.69
C GLY A 176 -11.26 15.02 1.13
N LEU A 177 -10.12 15.67 0.91
CA LEU A 177 -9.99 16.93 0.18
C LEU A 177 -9.34 16.69 -1.16
N LEU A 178 -9.89 17.27 -2.23
CA LEU A 178 -9.34 17.17 -3.58
C LEU A 178 -8.76 18.52 -4.03
N TYR A 179 -7.53 18.49 -4.56
CA TYR A 179 -6.87 19.62 -5.20
C TYR A 179 -6.38 19.25 -6.60
N THR A 180 -6.85 20.00 -7.60
CA THR A 180 -6.52 19.77 -9.02
C THR A 180 -5.76 20.95 -9.64
N ASP A 181 -5.50 21.99 -8.85
CA ASP A 181 -4.84 23.23 -9.29
C ASP A 181 -3.32 23.07 -9.44
N SER A 182 -2.71 23.96 -10.23
CA SER A 182 -1.29 23.89 -10.59
C SER A 182 -0.36 23.94 -9.36
N ASP A 183 -0.69 24.74 -8.34
CA ASP A 183 0.10 24.83 -7.10
C ASP A 183 0.12 23.51 -6.31
N ALA A 184 -0.91 22.67 -6.46
CA ALA A 184 -0.99 21.36 -5.82
C ALA A 184 -0.25 20.28 -6.62
N VAL A 185 -0.42 20.29 -7.95
CA VAL A 185 0.23 19.34 -8.88
C VAL A 185 1.74 19.60 -8.97
N HIS A 186 2.16 20.85 -8.90
CA HIS A 186 3.57 21.26 -8.79
C HIS A 186 3.76 21.93 -7.42
N PRO A 187 4.05 21.15 -6.37
CA PRO A 187 3.93 21.58 -4.99
C PRO A 187 4.73 22.86 -4.72
N SER A 188 4.06 23.85 -4.14
CA SER A 188 4.63 25.17 -3.86
C SER A 188 4.49 25.56 -2.39
N GLY A 189 5.21 26.61 -1.97
CA GLY A 189 5.09 27.15 -0.61
C GLY A 189 3.67 27.65 -0.30
N LYS A 190 2.89 28.08 -1.32
CA LYS A 190 1.47 28.43 -1.16
C LYS A 190 0.63 27.19 -0.84
N PHE A 191 0.95 26.07 -1.49
CA PHE A 191 0.25 24.81 -1.25
C PHE A 191 0.54 24.26 0.15
N LEU A 192 1.79 24.26 0.62
CA LEU A 192 2.10 23.87 2.01
C LEU A 192 1.33 24.71 3.05
N LYS A 193 1.19 26.02 2.81
CA LYS A 193 0.37 26.91 3.67
C LYS A 193 -1.11 26.51 3.66
N ARG A 194 -1.67 26.13 2.50
CA ARG A 194 -3.04 25.62 2.38
C ARG A 194 -3.23 24.30 3.13
N LEU A 195 -2.22 23.44 3.09
CA LEU A 195 -2.18 22.21 3.89
C LEU A 195 -1.98 22.47 5.39
N SER A 196 -1.70 23.71 5.81
CA SER A 196 -1.43 24.06 7.21
C SER A 196 -0.20 23.35 7.81
N ILE A 197 0.73 22.90 6.96
CA ILE A 197 1.98 22.25 7.37
C ILE A 197 2.92 23.30 7.96
N LYS A 198 3.42 23.04 9.18
CA LYS A 198 4.33 23.94 9.91
C LYS A 198 5.41 23.12 10.60
N ARG A 199 6.61 23.69 10.72
CA ARG A 199 7.75 23.04 11.38
C ARG A 199 7.38 22.53 12.78
N GLY A 200 7.53 21.23 12.99
CA GLY A 200 7.35 20.58 14.30
C GLY A 200 5.89 20.35 14.69
N LYS A 201 4.95 20.47 13.76
CA LYS A 201 3.52 20.28 14.02
C LYS A 201 2.94 19.17 13.15
N GLY A 202 2.43 18.12 13.80
CA GLY A 202 1.81 16.97 13.15
C GLY A 202 2.80 16.16 12.29
N LYS A 203 2.33 15.01 11.80
CA LYS A 203 3.01 14.22 10.78
C LYS A 203 2.45 14.57 9.40
N PHE A 204 3.32 14.58 8.41
CA PHE A 204 2.97 14.80 7.01
C PHE A 204 3.52 13.67 6.15
N ARG A 205 2.62 12.87 5.58
CA ARG A 205 2.96 11.81 4.63
C ARG A 205 2.64 12.25 3.20
N VAL A 206 3.57 11.95 2.29
CA VAL A 206 3.36 12.02 0.85
C VAL A 206 3.27 10.60 0.33
N SER A 207 2.18 10.28 -0.36
CA SER A 207 1.86 8.97 -0.93
C SER A 207 1.73 9.14 -2.44
N ALA A 208 2.83 9.00 -3.17
CA ALA A 208 2.88 9.16 -4.62
C ALA A 208 2.64 7.81 -5.32
N LEU A 209 1.39 7.63 -5.79
CA LEU A 209 0.80 6.36 -6.23
C LEU A 209 0.21 6.45 -7.65
N SER A 210 0.67 7.40 -8.47
CA SER A 210 0.30 7.46 -9.89
C SER A 210 0.77 6.21 -10.63
N LYS A 211 0.02 5.79 -11.66
CA LYS A 211 0.47 4.72 -12.58
C LYS A 211 1.76 5.08 -13.31
N ASN A 212 2.05 6.38 -13.46
CA ASN A 212 3.32 6.86 -14.01
C ASN A 212 4.36 7.01 -12.89
N ILE A 213 5.32 6.08 -12.86
CA ILE A 213 6.42 6.04 -11.87
C ILE A 213 7.32 7.28 -11.93
N ASP A 214 7.51 7.87 -13.12
CA ASP A 214 8.36 9.04 -13.31
C ASP A 214 7.69 10.29 -12.72
N ALA A 215 6.37 10.39 -12.90
CA ALA A 215 5.59 11.46 -12.26
C ALA A 215 5.63 11.35 -10.73
N ASN A 216 5.66 10.14 -10.17
CA ASN A 216 5.74 9.95 -8.72
C ASN A 216 7.06 10.46 -8.13
N ILE A 217 8.20 10.10 -8.77
CA ILE A 217 9.51 10.57 -8.30
C ILE A 217 9.67 12.07 -8.48
N GLU A 218 9.21 12.62 -9.60
CA GLU A 218 9.24 14.08 -9.85
C GLU A 218 8.43 14.82 -8.78
N TYR A 219 7.21 14.36 -8.48
CA TYR A 219 6.38 14.96 -7.45
C TYR A 219 7.04 14.89 -6.06
N ALA A 220 7.59 13.74 -5.70
CA ALA A 220 8.27 13.54 -4.43
C ALA A 220 9.50 14.45 -4.28
N MET A 221 10.29 14.65 -5.33
CA MET A 221 11.45 15.56 -5.33
C MET A 221 11.02 17.03 -5.24
N ASN A 222 10.01 17.43 -6.01
CA ASN A 222 9.47 18.80 -5.96
C ASN A 222 8.88 19.13 -4.58
N MET A 223 8.16 18.19 -3.98
CA MET A 223 7.64 18.33 -2.62
C MET A 223 8.79 18.41 -1.61
N LEU A 224 9.82 17.57 -1.74
CA LEU A 224 10.98 17.57 -0.85
C LEU A 224 11.68 18.94 -0.82
N GLY A 225 11.98 19.50 -2.01
CA GLY A 225 12.59 20.82 -2.11
C GLY A 225 11.69 21.95 -1.57
N THR A 226 10.37 21.77 -1.62
CA THR A 226 9.41 22.72 -1.03
C THR A 226 9.39 22.64 0.50
N LEU A 227 9.46 21.43 1.05
CA LEU A 227 9.56 21.18 2.49
C LEU A 227 10.88 21.73 3.05
N GLU A 228 11.98 21.53 2.33
CA GLU A 228 13.31 22.04 2.68
C GLU A 228 13.31 23.57 2.79
N LYS A 229 12.81 24.26 1.75
CA LYS A 229 12.65 25.72 1.74
C LYS A 229 11.77 26.22 2.89
N ALA A 230 10.77 25.43 3.30
CA ALA A 230 9.90 25.73 4.44
C ALA A 230 10.49 25.33 5.80
N LYS A 231 11.72 24.80 5.84
CA LYS A 231 12.45 24.36 7.05
C LYS A 231 11.69 23.32 7.86
N ILE A 232 10.98 22.43 7.17
CA ILE A 232 10.26 21.31 7.77
C ILE A 232 11.31 20.28 8.24
N LYS A 233 11.39 19.98 9.54
CA LYS A 233 12.15 18.84 10.08
C LYS A 233 11.82 17.52 9.35
N PRO A 234 12.82 16.74 8.88
CA PRO A 234 12.60 15.42 8.29
C PRO A 234 11.83 14.44 9.19
N SER A 235 12.05 14.47 10.50
CA SER A 235 11.36 13.58 11.45
C SER A 235 9.83 13.74 11.48
N GLN A 236 9.28 14.79 10.88
CA GLN A 236 7.84 15.00 10.74
C GLN A 236 7.29 14.51 9.40
N THR A 237 8.14 14.06 8.47
CA THR A 237 7.77 13.72 7.10
C THR A 237 7.97 12.25 6.78
N GLU A 238 7.05 11.71 5.98
CA GLU A 238 7.10 10.34 5.47
C GLU A 238 6.82 10.34 3.96
N LEU A 239 7.43 9.42 3.24
CA LEU A 239 7.19 9.20 1.82
C LEU A 239 6.86 7.73 1.57
N ILE A 240 5.72 7.50 0.90
CA ILE A 240 5.39 6.25 0.22
C ILE A 240 5.44 6.54 -1.28
N LEU A 241 6.28 5.79 -2.01
CA LEU A 241 6.54 6.03 -3.41
C LEU A 241 6.38 4.75 -4.22
N LEU A 242 5.49 4.75 -5.21
CA LEU A 242 5.49 3.72 -6.25
C LEU A 242 6.60 4.06 -7.27
N GLY A 243 7.71 3.30 -7.24
CA GLY A 243 8.91 3.57 -8.03
C GLY A 243 10.01 2.51 -7.88
N LYS A 244 11.25 2.85 -8.25
CA LYS A 244 12.39 1.91 -8.22
C LYS A 244 13.13 1.98 -6.88
N GLU A 245 12.93 0.99 -6.02
CA GLU A 245 13.39 0.99 -4.62
C GLU A 245 14.90 1.27 -4.48
N GLU A 246 15.74 0.49 -5.16
CA GLU A 246 17.19 0.62 -5.08
C GLU A 246 17.74 1.98 -5.55
N GLN A 247 17.04 2.67 -6.45
CA GLN A 247 17.50 3.93 -7.04
C GLN A 247 16.99 5.16 -6.29
N ASN A 248 15.78 5.07 -5.74
CA ASN A 248 15.06 6.22 -5.21
C ASN A 248 15.14 6.31 -3.68
N GLY A 249 15.21 5.16 -2.98
CA GLY A 249 15.11 5.13 -1.52
C GLY A 249 16.15 5.99 -0.82
N SER A 250 17.43 5.78 -1.13
CA SER A 250 18.55 6.53 -0.54
C SER A 250 18.57 8.02 -0.93
N LYS A 251 18.12 8.35 -2.15
CA LYS A 251 18.07 9.74 -2.64
C LYS A 251 16.98 10.60 -1.98
N LEU A 252 15.99 9.97 -1.36
CA LEU A 252 14.85 10.67 -0.78
C LEU A 252 14.88 10.63 0.75
N GLN A 253 15.67 9.75 1.36
CA GLN A 253 15.73 9.58 2.80
C GLN A 253 16.72 10.57 3.43
N ALA A 254 16.31 11.22 4.53
CA ALA A 254 17.23 12.01 5.34
C ALA A 254 18.30 11.11 5.98
N LEU A 255 19.55 11.54 5.97
CA LEU A 255 20.66 10.81 6.59
C LEU A 255 21.80 11.76 6.95
N GLY A 256 22.15 11.85 8.24
CA GLY A 256 23.14 12.83 8.72
C GLY A 256 22.73 14.25 8.34
N ASP A 257 23.64 14.99 7.67
CA ASP A 257 23.39 16.35 7.20
C ASP A 257 22.57 16.41 5.89
N TYR A 258 22.34 15.26 5.24
CA TYR A 258 21.55 15.21 4.01
C TYR A 258 20.06 15.39 4.31
N TYR A 259 19.47 16.45 3.76
CA TYR A 259 18.05 16.72 3.89
C TYR A 259 17.23 15.75 3.02
N GLY A 260 16.21 15.15 3.63
CA GLY A 260 15.32 14.20 3.00
C GLY A 260 14.01 14.04 3.77
N TYR A 261 13.20 13.06 3.40
CA TYR A 261 12.08 12.58 4.22
C TYR A 261 12.61 11.77 5.40
N GLY A 262 12.00 11.91 6.59
CA GLY A 262 12.44 11.14 7.77
C GLY A 262 12.21 9.64 7.63
N SER A 263 11.11 9.27 6.97
CA SER A 263 10.82 7.89 6.59
C SER A 263 10.54 7.79 5.10
N VAL A 264 11.13 6.81 4.43
CA VAL A 264 10.91 6.54 3.00
C VAL A 264 10.59 5.06 2.83
N ARG A 265 9.52 4.80 2.09
CA ARG A 265 9.15 3.48 1.58
C ARG A 265 8.97 3.62 0.07
N VAL A 266 9.78 2.90 -0.68
CA VAL A 266 9.67 2.87 -2.13
C VAL A 266 9.32 1.44 -2.47
N PHE A 267 8.30 1.27 -3.30
CA PHE A 267 7.84 -0.04 -3.70
C PHE A 267 7.79 -0.12 -5.22
N ASP A 268 8.25 -1.24 -5.75
CA ASP A 268 8.12 -1.61 -7.15
C ASP A 268 7.02 -2.69 -7.24
N LYS A 269 6.07 -2.60 -8.18
CA LYS A 269 4.97 -3.58 -8.23
C LYS A 269 5.45 -5.03 -8.30
N PRO A 270 6.45 -5.38 -9.14
CA PRO A 270 7.01 -6.72 -9.18
C PRO A 270 7.65 -7.16 -7.86
N GLU A 271 8.29 -6.24 -7.12
CA GLU A 271 8.85 -6.52 -5.79
C GLU A 271 7.74 -6.79 -4.77
N LEU A 272 6.67 -5.98 -4.79
CA LEU A 272 5.51 -6.17 -3.92
C LEU A 272 4.82 -7.51 -4.16
N ILE A 273 4.66 -7.91 -5.42
CA ILE A 273 4.10 -9.22 -5.77
C ILE A 273 4.97 -10.35 -5.23
N ALA A 274 6.29 -10.24 -5.40
CA ALA A 274 7.23 -11.22 -4.86
C ALA A 274 7.23 -11.27 -3.33
N ARG A 275 7.07 -10.11 -2.67
CA ARG A 275 6.94 -10.01 -1.22
C ARG A 275 5.62 -10.61 -0.73
N LEU A 276 4.51 -10.29 -1.41
CA LEU A 276 3.18 -10.84 -1.13
C LEU A 276 3.20 -12.37 -1.18
N LEU A 277 3.83 -12.94 -2.23
CA LEU A 277 4.00 -14.39 -2.35
C LEU A 277 4.66 -15.00 -1.11
N MET A 278 5.74 -14.39 -0.59
CA MET A 278 6.45 -14.90 0.59
C MET A 278 5.70 -14.66 1.91
N GLN A 279 4.84 -13.63 1.97
CA GLN A 279 4.07 -13.33 3.17
C GLN A 279 2.89 -14.29 3.34
N GLU A 280 2.15 -14.54 2.26
CA GLU A 280 0.96 -15.40 2.30
C GLU A 280 1.33 -16.88 2.14
N TYR A 281 2.39 -17.18 1.40
CA TYR A 281 2.82 -18.53 1.07
C TYR A 281 4.34 -18.70 1.28
N PRO A 282 4.86 -18.55 2.51
CA PRO A 282 6.29 -18.66 2.78
C PRO A 282 6.82 -20.06 2.45
N ILE A 283 8.06 -20.15 1.96
CA ILE A 283 8.67 -21.42 1.53
C ILE A 283 8.77 -22.44 2.68
N CYS A 284 8.96 -21.98 3.91
CA CYS A 284 9.04 -22.86 5.08
C CYS A 284 7.75 -23.67 5.32
N ASP A 285 6.60 -23.24 4.80
CA ASP A 285 5.35 -24.01 4.88
C ASP A 285 5.35 -25.22 3.94
N ALA A 286 6.21 -25.22 2.92
CA ALA A 286 6.37 -26.32 1.97
C ALA A 286 7.45 -27.35 2.37
N ILE A 287 8.11 -27.15 3.51
CA ILE A 287 9.25 -27.97 3.97
C ILE A 287 8.96 -28.50 5.37
N SER A 288 9.49 -29.68 5.67
CA SER A 288 9.44 -30.30 7.00
C SER A 288 10.72 -30.04 7.80
N PHE A 289 10.57 -29.90 9.12
CA PHE A 289 11.66 -29.62 10.05
C PHE A 289 11.65 -30.61 11.20
N ASP A 290 12.82 -30.92 11.76
CA ASP A 290 12.96 -31.69 12.99
C ASP A 290 12.68 -30.86 14.25
N ASP A 291 12.75 -31.52 15.42
CA ASP A 291 12.54 -30.89 16.72
C ASP A 291 13.59 -29.81 17.07
N ASN A 292 14.68 -29.69 16.31
CA ASN A 292 15.72 -28.68 16.45
C ASN A 292 15.69 -27.65 15.32
N ALA A 293 14.59 -27.54 14.57
CA ALA A 293 14.45 -26.61 13.44
C ALA A 293 15.51 -26.80 12.34
N ARG A 294 15.95 -28.05 12.10
CA ARG A 294 16.75 -28.42 10.92
C ARG A 294 15.82 -28.95 9.84
N ALA A 295 16.02 -28.53 8.60
CA ALA A 295 15.24 -29.03 7.46
C ALA A 295 15.51 -30.53 7.22
N LEU A 296 14.47 -31.26 6.84
CA LEU A 296 14.51 -32.71 6.61
C LEU A 296 14.64 -33.08 5.12
N GLU A 297 14.49 -32.10 4.24
CA GLU A 297 14.38 -32.27 2.80
C GLU A 297 14.98 -31.08 2.06
N ASP A 298 15.38 -31.31 0.81
CA ASP A 298 15.92 -30.28 -0.07
C ASP A 298 14.83 -29.34 -0.61
N THR A 299 15.22 -28.10 -0.90
CA THR A 299 14.35 -27.03 -1.40
C THR A 299 14.48 -26.89 -2.92
N ASP A 300 13.75 -27.72 -3.66
CA ASP A 300 13.69 -27.69 -5.12
C ASP A 300 12.49 -26.88 -5.62
N ILE A 301 12.78 -25.79 -6.35
CA ILE A 301 11.76 -24.83 -6.80
C ILE A 301 11.70 -24.77 -8.32
N LEU A 302 10.48 -24.76 -8.85
CA LEU A 302 10.21 -24.45 -10.26
C LEU A 302 9.69 -23.02 -10.39
N LEU A 303 10.34 -22.21 -11.24
CA LEU A 303 9.88 -20.87 -11.62
C LEU A 303 9.62 -20.81 -13.13
N VAL A 304 8.42 -20.43 -13.54
CA VAL A 304 8.07 -20.24 -14.96
C VAL A 304 7.87 -18.76 -15.24
N GLY A 305 8.71 -18.20 -16.10
CA GLY A 305 8.75 -16.78 -16.45
C GLY A 305 9.89 -16.04 -15.75
N PHE A 306 10.71 -15.33 -16.53
CA PHE A 306 11.90 -14.59 -16.08
C PHE A 306 11.93 -13.13 -16.54
N GLY A 307 10.75 -12.56 -16.81
CA GLY A 307 10.59 -11.10 -16.92
C GLY A 307 10.81 -10.39 -15.57
N ARG A 308 10.47 -9.09 -15.49
CA ARG A 308 10.69 -8.28 -14.28
C ARG A 308 10.08 -8.89 -13.00
N LYS A 309 8.88 -9.50 -13.09
CA LYS A 309 8.25 -10.23 -11.97
C LYS A 309 9.05 -11.47 -11.57
N GLY A 310 9.41 -12.32 -12.53
CA GLY A 310 10.23 -13.51 -12.29
C GLY A 310 11.58 -13.19 -11.65
N GLN A 311 12.22 -12.09 -12.05
CA GLN A 311 13.48 -11.64 -11.46
C GLN A 311 13.35 -11.23 -9.98
N GLU A 312 12.32 -10.48 -9.61
CA GLU A 312 12.10 -10.11 -8.20
C GLU A 312 11.61 -11.32 -7.38
N VAL A 313 10.81 -12.22 -7.97
CA VAL A 313 10.44 -13.51 -7.38
C VAL A 313 11.68 -14.33 -7.08
N LEU A 314 12.60 -14.53 -8.05
CA LEU A 314 13.84 -15.27 -7.84
C LEU A 314 14.64 -14.73 -6.64
N LYS A 315 14.82 -13.41 -6.56
CA LYS A 315 15.53 -12.79 -5.44
C LYS A 315 14.89 -13.14 -4.08
N LYS A 316 13.55 -13.12 -4.00
CA LYS A 316 12.83 -13.50 -2.78
C LYS A 316 12.90 -15.00 -2.51
N LEU A 317 12.81 -15.85 -3.53
CA LEU A 317 12.94 -17.30 -3.39
C LEU A 317 14.32 -17.68 -2.84
N VAL A 318 15.39 -17.12 -3.40
CA VAL A 318 16.76 -17.36 -2.92
C VAL A 318 16.91 -16.90 -1.48
N ALA A 319 16.43 -15.69 -1.15
CA ALA A 319 16.52 -15.18 0.22
C ALA A 319 15.70 -15.99 1.23
N ASN A 320 14.53 -16.52 0.88
CA ASN A 320 13.62 -17.19 1.83
C ASN A 320 13.67 -18.72 1.78
N GLY A 321 14.44 -19.30 0.85
CA GLY A 321 14.56 -20.75 0.67
C GLY A 321 15.81 -21.36 1.30
N GLN A 322 16.56 -20.61 2.12
CA GLN A 322 17.76 -21.12 2.77
C GLN A 322 17.41 -21.67 4.15
N PHE A 323 17.74 -22.95 4.40
CA PHE A 323 17.51 -23.61 5.69
C PHE A 323 18.71 -24.50 6.05
N GLU A 324 19.11 -24.48 7.32
CA GLU A 324 20.11 -25.42 7.83
C GLU A 324 19.62 -26.87 7.63
N GLY A 325 20.44 -27.70 6.98
CA GLY A 325 20.11 -29.09 6.66
C GLY A 325 19.47 -29.34 5.29
N SER A 326 19.20 -28.29 4.51
CA SER A 326 18.65 -28.37 3.14
C SER A 326 19.66 -27.86 2.12
N SER A 327 19.71 -28.46 0.93
CA SER A 327 20.22 -27.78 -0.27
C SER A 327 19.12 -26.94 -0.93
N PHE A 328 19.50 -25.98 -1.77
CA PHE A 328 18.58 -25.08 -2.44
C PHE A 328 18.82 -25.08 -3.94
N LYS A 329 17.74 -25.24 -4.73
CA LYS A 329 17.80 -25.20 -6.19
C LYS A 329 16.57 -24.51 -6.78
N VAL A 330 16.79 -23.67 -7.80
CA VAL A 330 15.71 -23.13 -8.64
C VAL A 330 15.95 -23.51 -10.09
N THR A 331 14.96 -24.12 -10.73
CA THR A 331 14.94 -24.29 -12.18
C THR A 331 13.95 -23.31 -12.80
N ILE A 332 14.42 -22.54 -13.77
CA ILE A 332 13.69 -21.42 -14.37
C ILE A 332 13.37 -21.72 -15.83
N PHE A 333 12.09 -21.74 -16.19
CA PHE A 333 11.65 -21.86 -17.58
C PHE A 333 11.17 -20.53 -18.14
N ASP A 334 11.86 -19.98 -19.13
CA ASP A 334 11.40 -18.82 -19.89
C ASP A 334 11.98 -18.86 -21.31
N ALA A 335 11.12 -18.84 -22.32
CA ALA A 335 11.53 -18.90 -23.73
C ALA A 335 12.44 -17.73 -24.17
N ASN A 336 12.41 -16.62 -23.44
CA ASN A 336 13.15 -15.40 -23.70
C ASN A 336 14.25 -15.12 -22.66
N CYS A 337 14.59 -16.06 -21.76
CA CYS A 337 15.56 -15.81 -20.68
C CYS A 337 16.87 -15.23 -21.22
N LYS A 338 17.43 -15.83 -22.27
CA LYS A 338 18.69 -15.42 -22.94
C LYS A 338 18.67 -13.98 -23.51
N ASN A 339 17.49 -13.41 -23.73
CA ASN A 339 17.33 -12.07 -24.28
C ASN A 339 16.97 -11.03 -23.20
N THR A 340 16.59 -11.47 -22.00
CA THR A 340 15.95 -10.62 -20.98
C THR A 340 16.66 -10.63 -19.63
N ASP A 341 17.66 -11.48 -19.44
CA ASP A 341 18.43 -11.61 -18.21
C ASP A 341 19.73 -10.78 -18.17
N GLY A 342 20.19 -10.20 -19.28
CA GLY A 342 21.53 -9.58 -19.36
C GLY A 342 21.83 -8.53 -18.26
N PHE A 343 20.90 -7.62 -17.98
CA PHE A 343 21.08 -6.67 -16.86
C PHE A 343 20.99 -7.33 -15.48
N PHE A 344 20.19 -8.40 -15.36
CA PHE A 344 20.08 -9.15 -14.12
C PHE A 344 21.37 -9.92 -13.84
N ALA A 345 21.87 -10.69 -14.82
CA ALA A 345 23.11 -11.45 -14.72
C ALA A 345 24.31 -10.55 -14.42
N ALA A 346 24.44 -9.41 -15.10
CA ALA A 346 25.54 -8.47 -14.83
C ALA A 346 25.46 -7.81 -13.45
N LYS A 347 24.24 -7.57 -12.94
CA LYS A 347 24.04 -6.87 -11.66
C LYS A 347 24.10 -7.81 -10.45
N TYR A 348 23.70 -9.06 -10.63
CA TYR A 348 23.56 -10.06 -9.57
C TYR A 348 24.37 -11.32 -9.89
N GLU A 349 25.53 -11.14 -10.53
CA GLU A 349 26.46 -12.23 -10.90
C GLU A 349 26.75 -13.15 -9.71
N THR A 350 27.06 -12.57 -8.55
CA THR A 350 27.35 -13.34 -7.33
C THR A 350 26.16 -14.14 -6.80
N LEU A 351 24.92 -13.71 -7.04
CA LEU A 351 23.75 -14.53 -6.73
C LEU A 351 23.75 -15.81 -7.59
N LEU A 352 24.06 -15.67 -8.87
CA LEU A 352 24.09 -16.80 -9.81
C LEU A 352 25.27 -17.73 -9.57
N GLU A 353 26.39 -17.21 -9.06
CA GLU A 353 27.57 -18.01 -8.71
C GLU A 353 27.40 -18.81 -7.41
N ASN A 354 26.72 -18.24 -6.41
CA ASN A 354 26.64 -18.83 -5.06
C ASN A 354 25.42 -19.75 -4.87
N TYR A 355 24.46 -19.74 -5.79
CA TYR A 355 23.23 -20.54 -5.68
C TYR A 355 22.97 -21.37 -6.93
N ASN A 356 22.39 -22.56 -6.75
CA ASN A 356 22.04 -23.45 -7.84
C ASN A 356 20.79 -22.95 -8.58
N ILE A 357 21.01 -22.11 -9.59
CA ILE A 357 19.96 -21.49 -10.41
C ILE A 357 20.17 -21.94 -11.86
N ASP A 358 19.25 -22.74 -12.37
CA ASP A 358 19.32 -23.32 -13.71
C ASP A 358 18.33 -22.67 -14.65
N PHE A 359 18.78 -22.23 -15.83
CA PHE A 359 17.99 -21.53 -16.81
C PHE A 359 17.68 -22.41 -18.02
N GLN A 360 16.39 -22.67 -18.21
CA GLN A 360 15.83 -23.43 -19.32
C GLN A 360 15.14 -22.47 -20.29
N ALA A 361 15.73 -22.32 -21.48
CA ALA A 361 15.26 -21.41 -22.53
C ALA A 361 14.06 -21.97 -23.32
N TYR A 362 13.03 -22.42 -22.59
CA TYR A 362 11.84 -23.04 -23.14
C TYR A 362 10.56 -22.44 -22.52
N ASP A 363 9.48 -22.43 -23.30
CA ASP A 363 8.14 -22.01 -22.84
C ASP A 363 7.58 -23.05 -21.85
N GLY A 364 6.81 -22.61 -20.85
CA GLY A 364 6.15 -23.46 -19.85
C GLY A 364 5.05 -24.39 -20.40
N ARG A 365 4.77 -24.35 -21.71
CA ARG A 365 3.87 -25.27 -22.42
C ARG A 365 4.62 -26.19 -23.40
N SER A 366 5.95 -26.12 -23.39
CA SER A 366 6.78 -26.88 -24.31
C SER A 366 6.89 -28.35 -23.89
N ARG A 367 7.24 -29.22 -24.85
CA ARG A 367 7.57 -30.63 -24.56
C ARG A 367 8.73 -30.79 -23.58
N ALA A 368 9.73 -29.90 -23.68
CA ALA A 368 10.88 -29.90 -22.77
C ALA A 368 10.45 -29.62 -21.32
N PHE A 369 9.47 -28.73 -21.13
CA PHE A 369 8.88 -28.48 -19.82
C PHE A 369 8.14 -29.72 -19.27
N THR A 370 7.29 -30.36 -20.07
CA THR A 370 6.60 -31.60 -19.65
C THR A 370 7.58 -32.74 -19.33
N GLN A 371 8.67 -32.86 -20.10
CA GLN A 371 9.73 -33.82 -19.80
C GLN A 371 10.38 -33.53 -18.44
N PHE A 372 10.72 -32.26 -18.18
CA PHE A 372 11.25 -31.85 -16.88
C PHE A 372 10.31 -32.19 -15.73
N LEU A 373 8.99 -31.93 -15.88
CA LEU A 373 8.00 -32.30 -14.88
C LEU A 373 8.01 -33.81 -14.63
N THR A 374 7.98 -34.62 -15.68
CA THR A 374 8.04 -36.09 -15.57
C THR A 374 9.23 -36.57 -14.75
N GLU A 375 10.38 -35.93 -14.91
CA GLU A 375 11.63 -36.34 -14.26
C GLU A 375 11.79 -35.80 -12.83
N ASN A 376 11.12 -34.70 -12.48
CA ASN A 376 11.44 -33.92 -11.27
C ASN A 376 10.24 -33.56 -10.38
N ILE A 377 9.00 -33.75 -10.81
CA ILE A 377 7.81 -33.25 -10.10
C ILE A 377 7.71 -33.73 -8.65
N SER A 378 8.14 -34.97 -8.36
CA SER A 378 8.10 -35.54 -7.01
C SER A 378 9.15 -34.94 -6.05
N LYS A 379 10.16 -34.24 -6.58
CA LYS A 379 11.20 -33.57 -5.80
C LYS A 379 10.85 -32.12 -5.49
N LEU A 380 10.04 -31.49 -6.35
CA LEU A 380 9.67 -30.09 -6.20
C LEU A 380 8.94 -29.86 -4.87
N LYS A 381 9.23 -28.72 -4.25
CA LYS A 381 8.54 -28.23 -3.04
C LYS A 381 7.72 -26.98 -3.31
N TYR A 382 8.08 -26.24 -4.35
CA TYR A 382 7.45 -24.95 -4.61
C TYR A 382 7.40 -24.67 -6.11
N ILE A 383 6.24 -24.23 -6.62
CA ILE A 383 6.01 -23.98 -8.05
C ILE A 383 5.44 -22.57 -8.23
N VAL A 384 6.13 -21.72 -8.97
CA VAL A 384 5.74 -20.32 -9.19
C VAL A 384 5.64 -20.00 -10.67
N ILE A 385 4.55 -19.34 -11.05
CA ILE A 385 4.30 -18.85 -12.41
C ILE A 385 4.32 -17.33 -12.42
N ALA A 386 5.33 -16.73 -13.05
CA ALA A 386 5.58 -15.29 -13.09
C ALA A 386 5.66 -14.74 -14.52
N VAL A 387 4.99 -15.40 -15.48
CA VAL A 387 4.92 -14.94 -16.88
C VAL A 387 4.19 -13.60 -17.02
N GLY A 388 4.47 -12.90 -18.12
CA GLY A 388 3.91 -11.57 -18.38
C GLY A 388 2.40 -11.58 -18.62
N ASP A 389 1.91 -12.57 -19.38
CA ASP A 389 0.50 -12.71 -19.72
C ASP A 389 -0.23 -13.60 -18.68
N GLU A 390 -1.25 -13.05 -18.03
CA GLU A 390 -1.98 -13.74 -16.96
C GLU A 390 -2.82 -14.92 -17.47
N LYS A 391 -3.30 -14.89 -18.71
CA LYS A 391 -4.04 -16.01 -19.31
C LYS A 391 -3.10 -17.17 -19.59
N VAL A 392 -1.93 -16.88 -20.16
CA VAL A 392 -0.87 -17.89 -20.37
C VAL A 392 -0.40 -18.44 -19.02
N GLY A 393 -0.24 -17.59 -18.01
CA GLY A 393 0.14 -18.03 -16.67
C GLY A 393 -0.89 -18.98 -16.06
N ARG A 394 -2.18 -18.69 -16.24
CA ARG A 394 -3.26 -19.56 -15.77
C ARG A 394 -3.31 -20.88 -16.54
N GLU A 395 -3.13 -20.86 -17.86
CA GLU A 395 -3.04 -22.06 -18.69
C GLU A 395 -1.92 -22.98 -18.20
N ILE A 396 -0.73 -22.43 -17.96
CA ILE A 396 0.41 -23.19 -17.43
C ILE A 396 0.10 -23.74 -16.03
N ALA A 397 -0.45 -22.92 -15.13
CA ALA A 397 -0.76 -23.33 -13.77
C ALA A 397 -1.74 -24.51 -13.73
N LEU A 398 -2.83 -24.43 -14.50
CA LEU A 398 -3.82 -25.51 -14.57
C LEU A 398 -3.24 -26.76 -15.24
N GLY A 399 -2.45 -26.61 -16.30
CA GLY A 399 -1.78 -27.76 -16.94
C GLY A 399 -0.81 -28.50 -16.00
N ILE A 400 -0.11 -27.78 -15.11
CA ILE A 400 0.73 -28.41 -14.08
C ILE A 400 -0.14 -29.13 -13.04
N ILE A 401 -1.25 -28.51 -12.60
CA ILE A 401 -2.18 -29.13 -11.65
C ILE A 401 -2.75 -30.44 -12.21
N ASP A 402 -3.25 -30.41 -13.45
CA ASP A 402 -3.80 -31.59 -14.13
C ASP A 402 -2.75 -32.72 -14.21
N TYR A 403 -1.51 -32.38 -14.59
CA TYR A 403 -0.41 -33.34 -14.63
C TYR A 403 -0.05 -33.92 -13.25
N MET A 404 -0.05 -33.09 -12.21
CA MET A 404 0.23 -33.56 -10.84
C MET A 404 -0.87 -34.49 -10.32
N VAL A 405 -2.14 -34.21 -10.65
CA VAL A 405 -3.27 -35.08 -10.31
C VAL A 405 -3.11 -36.46 -10.97
N GLU A 406 -2.67 -36.51 -12.23
CA GLU A 406 -2.37 -37.79 -12.92
C GLU A 406 -1.24 -38.57 -12.24
N CYS A 407 -0.31 -37.87 -11.58
CA CYS A 407 0.84 -38.47 -10.89
C CYS A 407 0.61 -38.74 -9.39
N ASP A 408 -0.60 -38.52 -8.86
CA ASP A 408 -0.91 -38.58 -7.41
C ASP A 408 -0.03 -37.66 -6.56
N ILE A 409 0.28 -36.47 -7.10
CA ILE A 409 1.06 -35.42 -6.43
C ILE A 409 0.14 -34.24 -6.12
N HIS A 410 0.25 -33.72 -4.90
CA HIS A 410 -0.57 -32.60 -4.45
C HIS A 410 0.31 -31.46 -3.95
N LEU A 411 0.82 -30.66 -4.88
CA LEU A 411 1.54 -29.42 -4.58
C LEU A 411 0.76 -28.21 -5.10
N PRO A 412 0.70 -27.11 -4.33
CA PRO A 412 0.11 -25.88 -4.83
C PRO A 412 0.95 -25.25 -5.96
N VAL A 413 0.29 -24.57 -6.88
CA VAL A 413 0.92 -23.73 -7.89
C VAL A 413 0.57 -22.27 -7.63
N TYR A 414 1.58 -21.40 -7.53
CA TYR A 414 1.40 -19.99 -7.21
C TYR A 414 1.61 -19.12 -8.45
N GLN A 415 0.58 -18.42 -8.91
CA GLN A 415 0.66 -17.48 -10.03
C GLN A 415 0.80 -16.04 -9.54
N CYS A 416 1.86 -15.38 -9.99
CA CYS A 416 2.13 -13.96 -9.78
C CYS A 416 1.51 -13.11 -10.89
N CYS A 417 0.29 -12.61 -10.65
CA CYS A 417 -0.43 -11.69 -11.52
C CYS A 417 0.14 -10.25 -11.42
N THR A 418 -0.48 -9.30 -12.11
CA THR A 418 -0.04 -7.90 -12.12
C THR A 418 -0.20 -7.22 -10.76
N ASP A 419 -1.33 -7.49 -10.10
CA ASP A 419 -1.72 -6.85 -8.84
C ASP A 419 -2.10 -7.87 -7.74
N SER A 420 -1.86 -9.17 -7.96
CA SER A 420 -2.22 -10.23 -7.01
C SER A 420 -1.36 -11.48 -7.13
N VAL A 421 -1.44 -12.34 -6.11
CA VAL A 421 -0.95 -13.71 -6.14
C VAL A 421 -2.15 -14.66 -6.04
N VAL A 422 -2.20 -15.65 -6.92
CA VAL A 422 -3.25 -16.68 -6.97
C VAL A 422 -2.64 -18.04 -6.66
N LYS A 423 -3.22 -18.77 -5.71
CA LYS A 423 -2.83 -20.15 -5.39
C LYS A 423 -3.85 -21.11 -5.99
N TYR A 424 -3.36 -22.06 -6.77
CA TYR A 424 -4.12 -23.18 -7.31
C TYR A 424 -3.79 -24.44 -6.52
N SER A 425 -4.79 -25.24 -6.16
CA SER A 425 -4.62 -26.46 -5.36
C SER A 425 -5.70 -27.47 -5.70
N GLY A 426 -5.43 -28.37 -6.65
CA GLY A 426 -6.35 -29.43 -7.08
C GLY A 426 -7.78 -28.91 -7.32
N ASP A 427 -8.76 -29.58 -6.70
CA ASP A 427 -10.20 -29.28 -6.84
C ASP A 427 -10.68 -28.04 -6.06
N ASN A 428 -9.80 -27.32 -5.35
CA ASN A 428 -10.20 -26.16 -4.57
C ASN A 428 -10.39 -24.91 -5.43
N ILE A 429 -11.31 -24.04 -4.97
CA ILE A 429 -11.46 -22.70 -5.53
C ILE A 429 -10.14 -21.94 -5.35
N PRO A 430 -9.58 -21.32 -6.41
CA PRO A 430 -8.32 -20.59 -6.29
C PRO A 430 -8.38 -19.48 -5.23
N GLU A 431 -7.40 -19.48 -4.32
CA GLU A 431 -7.21 -18.43 -3.31
C GLU A 431 -6.47 -17.25 -3.94
N LYS A 432 -6.95 -16.01 -3.73
CA LYS A 432 -6.39 -14.80 -4.34
C LYS A 432 -6.14 -13.74 -3.28
N HIS A 433 -4.92 -13.21 -3.25
CA HIS A 433 -4.52 -12.08 -2.39
C HIS A 433 -4.05 -10.92 -3.26
N ASP A 434 -4.51 -9.70 -2.97
CA ASP A 434 -4.19 -8.50 -3.74
C ASP A 434 -3.12 -7.65 -3.04
N ILE A 435 -2.18 -7.06 -3.79
CA ILE A 435 -1.11 -6.22 -3.21
C ILE A 435 -1.63 -4.96 -2.51
N TYR A 436 -2.90 -4.62 -2.70
CA TYR A 436 -3.56 -3.45 -2.14
C TYR A 436 -4.26 -3.72 -0.81
N GLU A 437 -4.24 -4.96 -0.31
CA GLU A 437 -4.66 -5.26 1.06
C GLU A 437 -3.72 -4.54 2.05
N THR A 438 -4.31 -4.03 3.14
CA THR A 438 -3.69 -2.99 3.99
C THR A 438 -2.36 -3.39 4.61
N ASP A 439 -2.16 -4.67 4.85
CA ASP A 439 -1.05 -5.16 5.65
C ASP A 439 0.26 -5.24 4.85
N ILE A 440 0.16 -5.38 3.52
CA ILE A 440 1.30 -5.54 2.60
C ILE A 440 1.95 -4.19 2.28
N LEU A 441 1.14 -3.19 1.97
CA LEU A 441 1.61 -1.85 1.60
C LEU A 441 1.71 -0.88 2.78
N TYR A 442 0.85 -1.04 3.79
CA TYR A 442 0.47 0.10 4.63
C TYR A 442 0.50 -0.13 6.15
N ASP A 443 0.49 -1.36 6.65
CA ASP A 443 0.45 -1.59 8.09
C ASP A 443 1.82 -1.74 8.76
N GLY A 444 1.98 -1.02 9.86
CA GLY A 444 3.27 -0.78 10.52
C GLY A 444 3.82 -1.98 11.28
N LYS A 445 3.07 -3.08 11.46
CA LYS A 445 3.48 -4.19 12.33
C LYS A 445 4.84 -4.78 11.93
N MET A 446 5.06 -5.01 10.64
CA MET A 446 6.35 -5.54 10.15
C MET A 446 7.46 -4.49 10.14
N ASP A 447 7.12 -3.23 9.84
CA ASP A 447 8.07 -2.12 9.99
C ASP A 447 8.47 -1.91 11.46
N ASP A 448 7.57 -2.18 12.41
CA ASP A 448 7.83 -2.06 13.84
C ASP A 448 8.69 -3.22 14.35
N LEU A 449 8.47 -4.44 13.84
CA LEU A 449 9.40 -5.56 14.06
C LEU A 449 10.79 -5.22 13.50
N ALA A 450 10.86 -4.75 12.25
CA ALA A 450 12.12 -4.38 11.59
C ALA A 450 12.85 -3.24 12.32
N LYS A 451 12.13 -2.22 12.82
CA LYS A 451 12.71 -1.15 13.64
C LYS A 451 13.27 -1.67 14.97
N LYS A 452 12.53 -2.55 15.66
CA LYS A 452 12.99 -3.14 16.93
C LYS A 452 14.24 -4.00 16.72
N LEU A 453 14.24 -4.81 15.67
CA LEU A 453 15.41 -5.58 15.23
C LEU A 453 16.60 -4.66 14.94
N ASN A 454 16.38 -3.60 14.16
CA ASN A 454 17.44 -2.65 13.83
C ASN A 454 18.00 -1.93 15.07
N HIS A 455 17.14 -1.50 15.99
CA HIS A 455 17.55 -0.86 17.23
C HIS A 455 18.44 -1.78 18.08
N TYR A 456 18.06 -3.06 18.22
CA TYR A 456 18.88 -4.04 18.91
C TYR A 456 20.24 -4.23 18.23
N TYR A 457 20.26 -4.31 16.89
CA TYR A 457 21.49 -4.44 16.11
C TYR A 457 22.44 -3.23 16.29
N CYS A 458 21.90 -2.02 16.42
CA CYS A 458 22.70 -0.81 16.61
C CYS A 458 23.38 -0.75 17.98
N ARG A 459 22.93 -1.53 18.99
CA ARG A 459 23.45 -1.56 20.37
C ARG A 459 23.71 -0.14 20.92
N SER A 460 22.77 0.78 20.68
CA SER A 460 22.88 2.19 21.10
C SER A 460 21.93 2.51 22.25
N ASP A 461 22.30 3.49 23.07
CA ASP A 461 21.43 4.07 24.12
C ASP A 461 20.31 4.96 23.52
N GLU A 462 20.28 5.11 22.20
CA GLU A 462 19.29 5.92 21.48
C GLU A 462 17.92 5.23 21.47
N THR A 463 16.85 5.99 21.26
CA THR A 463 15.52 5.39 21.07
C THR A 463 15.43 4.58 19.78
N GLN A 464 14.45 3.67 19.69
CA GLN A 464 14.16 2.89 18.50
C GLN A 464 13.93 3.79 17.27
N GLU A 465 13.23 4.91 17.45
CA GLU A 465 12.94 5.89 16.41
C GLU A 465 14.19 6.62 15.93
N GLU A 466 15.11 6.95 16.84
CA GLU A 466 16.38 7.60 16.51
C GLU A 466 17.32 6.64 15.77
N SER A 467 17.45 5.41 16.25
CA SER A 467 18.23 4.35 15.60
C SER A 467 17.73 4.11 14.17
N TRP A 468 16.41 3.99 14.01
CA TRP A 468 15.79 3.81 12.70
C TRP A 468 16.04 5.02 11.79
N ALA A 469 15.88 6.24 12.30
CA ALA A 469 16.08 7.47 11.54
C ALA A 469 17.51 7.57 10.99
N GLN A 470 18.51 7.17 11.77
CA GLN A 470 19.92 7.16 11.37
C GLN A 470 20.31 5.94 10.51
N CYS A 471 19.45 4.92 10.44
CA CYS A 471 19.70 3.72 9.66
C CYS A 471 19.58 3.99 8.16
N ASN A 472 20.64 3.67 7.41
CA ASN A 472 20.62 3.78 5.96
C ASN A 472 19.55 2.86 5.32
N TYR A 473 19.11 3.24 4.13
CA TYR A 473 18.00 2.57 3.44
C TYR A 473 18.23 1.05 3.25
N PHE A 474 19.44 0.64 2.89
CA PHE A 474 19.76 -0.76 2.65
C PHE A 474 19.65 -1.62 3.93
N ASN A 475 20.15 -1.10 5.05
CA ASN A 475 20.02 -1.79 6.34
C ASN A 475 18.55 -1.90 6.78
N ARG A 476 17.71 -0.90 6.46
CA ARG A 476 16.24 -0.99 6.69
C ARG A 476 15.61 -2.10 5.85
N MET A 477 16.00 -2.25 4.58
CA MET A 477 15.54 -3.35 3.73
C MET A 477 15.95 -4.73 4.31
N SER A 478 17.19 -4.87 4.76
CA SER A 478 17.67 -6.12 5.39
C SER A 478 16.88 -6.46 6.66
N SER A 479 16.61 -5.46 7.51
CA SER A 479 15.85 -5.64 8.75
C SER A 479 14.41 -6.08 8.48
N ARG A 480 13.77 -5.53 7.43
CA ARG A 480 12.44 -5.97 6.97
C ARG A 480 12.47 -7.41 6.46
N ALA A 481 13.45 -7.77 5.65
CA ALA A 481 13.58 -9.12 5.12
C ALA A 481 13.77 -10.17 6.22
N SER A 482 14.57 -9.86 7.25
CA SER A 482 14.75 -10.72 8.42
C SER A 482 13.45 -10.84 9.24
N ALA A 483 12.78 -9.72 9.51
CA ALA A 483 11.50 -9.73 10.24
C ALA A 483 10.41 -10.54 9.51
N ASP A 484 10.28 -10.36 8.19
CA ASP A 484 9.33 -11.10 7.36
C ASP A 484 9.61 -12.61 7.45
N PHE A 485 10.85 -13.03 7.16
CA PHE A 485 11.24 -14.44 7.15
C PHE A 485 11.13 -15.12 8.53
N LEU A 486 11.77 -14.55 9.56
CA LEU A 486 11.83 -15.17 10.89
C LEU A 486 10.45 -15.29 11.52
N SER A 487 9.55 -14.33 11.28
CA SER A 487 8.20 -14.40 11.84
C SER A 487 7.40 -15.59 11.33
N SER A 488 7.51 -15.92 10.04
CA SER A 488 6.89 -17.10 9.44
C SER A 488 7.62 -18.37 9.85
N TYR A 489 8.95 -18.35 9.83
CA TYR A 489 9.75 -19.54 10.14
C TYR A 489 9.59 -20.00 11.59
N LEU A 490 9.66 -19.09 12.56
CA LEU A 490 9.47 -19.42 13.98
C LEU A 490 8.05 -19.95 14.26
N ARG A 491 7.04 -19.46 13.52
CA ARG A 491 5.68 -20.02 13.59
C ARG A 491 5.66 -21.45 13.08
N ARG A 492 6.28 -21.70 11.92
CA ARG A 492 6.33 -23.01 11.27
C ARG A 492 6.97 -24.09 12.14
N VAL A 493 8.06 -23.77 12.84
CA VAL A 493 8.77 -24.70 13.75
C VAL A 493 8.13 -24.81 15.14
N GLY A 494 6.92 -24.28 15.32
CA GLY A 494 6.14 -24.44 16.55
C GLY A 494 6.69 -23.66 17.75
N LEU A 495 7.41 -22.55 17.53
CA LEU A 495 7.87 -21.66 18.59
C LEU A 495 6.83 -20.62 19.02
N SER A 496 5.69 -20.55 18.32
CA SER A 496 4.58 -19.70 18.74
C SER A 496 4.04 -20.19 20.10
N GLY A 497 4.28 -19.40 21.16
CA GLY A 497 3.82 -19.69 22.52
C GLY A 497 4.77 -20.50 23.40
N LYS A 498 5.97 -20.90 22.92
CA LYS A 498 6.99 -21.50 23.80
C LYS A 498 7.65 -20.42 24.68
N SER A 499 8.06 -20.80 25.89
CA SER A 499 8.76 -19.89 26.81
C SER A 499 10.24 -19.71 26.46
N GLU A 500 10.88 -20.72 25.88
CA GLU A 500 12.33 -20.73 25.62
C GLU A 500 12.65 -21.50 24.34
N ILE A 501 13.83 -21.25 23.78
CA ILE A 501 14.42 -21.96 22.63
C ILE A 501 15.60 -22.76 23.19
N SER A 502 15.66 -24.06 22.91
CA SER A 502 16.81 -24.89 23.30
C SER A 502 18.07 -24.50 22.52
N ASP A 503 19.25 -24.68 23.09
CA ASP A 503 20.53 -24.31 22.46
C ASP A 503 20.73 -24.91 21.06
N ALA A 504 20.42 -26.19 20.87
CA ALA A 504 20.55 -26.86 19.58
C ALA A 504 19.63 -26.23 18.50
N MET A 505 18.37 -25.95 18.88
CA MET A 505 17.43 -25.25 18.01
C MET A 505 17.90 -23.82 17.72
N MET A 506 18.38 -23.08 18.72
CA MET A 506 18.89 -21.72 18.54
C MET A 506 20.05 -21.69 17.54
N GLU A 507 20.97 -22.66 17.62
CA GLU A 507 22.09 -22.76 16.68
C GLU A 507 21.62 -22.98 15.24
N ASN A 508 20.67 -23.88 15.00
CA ASN A 508 20.14 -24.13 13.66
C ASN A 508 19.33 -22.94 13.12
N LEU A 509 18.58 -22.24 13.98
CA LEU A 509 17.88 -21.01 13.62
C LEU A 509 18.86 -19.89 13.24
N ALA A 510 19.94 -19.73 13.99
CA ALA A 510 20.96 -18.72 13.72
C ALA A 510 21.74 -19.01 12.43
N LYS A 511 22.12 -20.28 12.19
CA LYS A 511 22.69 -20.71 10.91
C LYS A 511 21.76 -20.43 9.73
N THR A 512 20.47 -20.72 9.90
CA THR A 512 19.45 -20.42 8.90
C THR A 512 19.34 -18.92 8.63
N GLU A 513 19.33 -18.07 9.66
CA GLU A 513 19.34 -16.61 9.50
C GLU A 513 20.61 -16.12 8.79
N HIS A 514 21.78 -16.66 9.11
CA HIS A 514 23.03 -16.32 8.43
C HIS A 514 22.98 -16.66 6.93
N LEU A 515 22.51 -17.86 6.57
CA LEU A 515 22.33 -18.28 5.17
C LEU A 515 21.35 -17.36 4.43
N ARG A 516 20.19 -17.07 5.04
CA ARG A 516 19.18 -16.13 4.52
C ARG A 516 19.74 -14.72 4.37
N TRP A 517 20.53 -14.25 5.33
CA TRP A 517 21.16 -12.94 5.31
C TRP A 517 22.21 -12.82 4.20
N CYS A 518 23.00 -13.87 3.97
CA CYS A 518 23.93 -13.96 2.84
C CYS A 518 23.18 -13.90 1.51
N ALA A 519 22.14 -14.73 1.36
CA ALA A 519 21.27 -14.76 0.17
C ALA A 519 20.66 -13.40 -0.13
N PHE A 520 20.18 -12.71 0.90
CA PHE A 520 19.68 -11.34 0.77
C PHE A 520 20.77 -10.40 0.20
N HIS A 521 21.99 -10.41 0.73
CA HIS A 521 23.06 -9.54 0.24
C HIS A 521 23.43 -9.83 -1.21
N TYR A 522 23.60 -11.09 -1.58
CA TYR A 522 23.85 -11.48 -2.97
C TYR A 522 22.71 -11.04 -3.91
N SER A 523 21.45 -11.11 -3.46
CA SER A 523 20.28 -10.64 -4.23
C SER A 523 20.28 -9.13 -4.49
N PHE A 524 21.08 -8.37 -3.76
CA PHE A 524 21.31 -6.93 -3.98
C PHE A 524 22.67 -6.64 -4.65
N GLY A 525 23.36 -7.67 -5.15
CA GLY A 525 24.63 -7.57 -5.87
C GLY A 525 25.81 -7.28 -4.95
N TYR A 526 25.74 -7.68 -3.68
CA TYR A 526 26.94 -7.72 -2.83
C TYR A 526 27.80 -8.92 -3.16
N ARG A 527 29.09 -8.79 -2.87
CA ARG A 527 30.08 -9.86 -2.99
C ARG A 527 30.91 -9.98 -1.72
N CYS A 528 31.45 -11.18 -1.52
CA CYS A 528 32.38 -11.42 -0.42
C CYS A 528 33.61 -10.52 -0.55
N MET A 529 34.08 -10.02 0.59
CA MET A 529 35.28 -9.19 0.65
C MET A 529 36.52 -10.09 0.73
N GLU A 530 37.43 -9.97 -0.23
CA GLU A 530 38.71 -10.67 -0.19
C GLU A 530 39.53 -10.25 1.04
N LYS A 531 40.28 -11.19 1.62
CA LYS A 531 41.13 -10.95 2.80
C LYS A 531 42.06 -9.75 2.63
N LYS A 532 42.66 -9.59 1.45
CA LYS A 532 43.53 -8.45 1.14
C LYS A 532 42.80 -7.10 1.32
N ILE A 533 41.54 -7.02 0.88
CA ILE A 533 40.73 -5.81 1.01
C ILE A 533 40.36 -5.58 2.49
N ILE A 534 40.08 -6.66 3.23
CA ILE A 534 39.83 -6.58 4.68
C ILE A 534 41.06 -5.97 5.40
N ASP A 535 42.26 -6.46 5.10
CA ASP A 535 43.52 -5.96 5.67
C ASP A 535 43.77 -4.48 5.31
N GLU A 536 43.55 -4.10 4.04
CA GLU A 536 43.67 -2.71 3.61
C GLU A 536 42.70 -1.78 4.36
N ARG A 537 41.47 -2.24 4.61
CA ARG A 537 40.46 -1.49 5.36
C ARG A 537 40.76 -1.42 6.86
N ALA A 538 41.38 -2.44 7.43
CA ALA A 538 41.88 -2.40 8.80
C ALA A 538 42.94 -1.31 8.97
N GLU A 539 43.87 -1.18 8.02
CA GLU A 539 44.86 -0.09 8.02
C GLU A 539 44.23 1.29 7.82
N MET A 540 43.17 1.40 7.02
CA MET A 540 42.39 2.63 6.90
C MET A 540 41.69 2.99 8.22
N TYR A 541 41.10 2.01 8.90
CA TYR A 541 40.42 2.22 10.19
C TYR A 541 41.35 2.76 11.27
N LYS A 542 42.60 2.27 11.32
CA LYS A 542 43.63 2.78 12.26
C LYS A 542 43.90 4.28 12.07
N LYS A 543 43.69 4.80 10.86
CA LYS A 543 43.86 6.23 10.52
C LYS A 543 42.57 7.02 10.68
N ASP A 544 41.44 6.41 10.36
CA ASP A 544 40.10 7.00 10.43
C ASP A 544 39.08 5.98 10.99
N PRO A 545 38.74 6.09 12.28
CA PRO A 545 37.77 5.20 12.92
C PRO A 545 36.34 5.24 12.35
N SER A 546 36.03 6.18 11.45
CA SER A 546 34.74 6.21 10.75
C SER A 546 34.61 5.14 9.66
N VAL A 547 35.74 4.59 9.20
CA VAL A 547 35.78 3.53 8.18
C VAL A 547 35.25 2.22 8.76
N ARG A 548 34.32 1.56 8.06
CA ARG A 548 33.89 0.20 8.44
C ARG A 548 34.82 -0.84 7.82
N ILE A 549 35.49 -1.63 8.65
CA ILE A 549 36.45 -2.67 8.22
C ILE A 549 35.75 -3.71 7.35
N THR A 550 34.65 -4.29 7.86
CA THR A 550 33.98 -5.46 7.27
C THR A 550 32.88 -5.15 6.27
N LYS A 551 32.62 -3.86 5.97
CA LYS A 551 31.54 -3.45 5.06
C LYS A 551 31.93 -2.25 4.18
N ASP A 552 31.78 -2.41 2.87
CA ASP A 552 31.88 -1.35 1.88
C ASP A 552 30.58 -1.24 1.07
N THR A 553 29.70 -0.33 1.49
CA THR A 553 28.42 -0.10 0.83
C THR A 553 28.57 0.45 -0.59
N ARG A 554 29.64 1.20 -0.88
CA ARG A 554 29.84 1.84 -2.19
C ARG A 554 30.18 0.81 -3.27
N ASN A 555 31.06 -0.12 -2.91
CA ASN A 555 31.51 -1.20 -3.80
C ASN A 555 30.73 -2.51 -3.60
N ARG A 556 29.71 -2.50 -2.73
CA ARG A 556 28.88 -3.65 -2.37
C ARG A 556 29.73 -4.85 -1.90
N LEU A 557 30.69 -4.61 -1.01
CA LEU A 557 31.51 -5.65 -0.39
C LEU A 557 31.06 -5.88 1.06
N HIS A 558 31.03 -7.14 1.49
CA HIS A 558 30.80 -7.49 2.88
C HIS A 558 31.64 -8.71 3.28
N ALA A 559 32.38 -8.60 4.39
CA ALA A 559 33.28 -9.66 4.86
C ALA A 559 32.54 -10.87 5.44
N CYS A 560 31.37 -10.66 6.06
CA CYS A 560 30.53 -11.74 6.59
C CYS A 560 29.85 -12.61 5.52
N LEU A 561 30.09 -12.41 4.22
CA LEU A 561 29.58 -13.29 3.17
C LEU A 561 30.49 -14.51 3.02
N ILE A 562 30.59 -15.27 4.09
CA ILE A 562 31.45 -16.45 4.27
C ILE A 562 30.64 -17.55 4.99
N PRO A 563 31.07 -18.82 4.92
CA PRO A 563 30.46 -19.91 5.68
C PRO A 563 30.35 -19.62 7.18
N TRP A 564 29.34 -20.22 7.83
CA TRP A 564 29.09 -20.05 9.28
C TRP A 564 30.34 -20.31 10.12
N ASP A 565 31.07 -21.38 9.83
CA ASP A 565 32.24 -21.80 10.61
C ASP A 565 33.41 -20.80 10.47
N ASP A 566 33.47 -20.03 9.38
CA ASP A 566 34.51 -19.03 9.15
C ASP A 566 34.24 -17.68 9.85
N LEU A 567 33.04 -17.48 10.42
CA LEU A 567 32.69 -16.26 11.15
C LEU A 567 33.55 -16.05 12.40
N ASP A 568 34.06 -17.12 13.02
CA ASP A 568 34.86 -17.03 14.25
C ASP A 568 36.18 -16.31 13.97
N TRP A 569 36.86 -16.66 12.87
CA TRP A 569 38.10 -15.97 12.45
C TRP A 569 37.84 -14.47 12.23
N LEU A 570 36.75 -14.13 11.56
CA LEU A 570 36.43 -12.74 11.24
C LEU A 570 36.08 -11.94 12.50
N SER A 571 35.38 -12.57 13.45
CA SER A 571 35.05 -12.05 14.77
C SER A 571 36.33 -11.75 15.56
N GLU A 572 37.26 -12.71 15.63
CA GLU A 572 38.55 -12.54 16.30
C GLU A 572 39.39 -11.42 15.66
N PHE A 573 39.45 -11.39 14.32
CA PHE A 573 40.19 -10.39 13.57
C PHE A 573 39.71 -8.97 13.84
N GLU A 574 38.40 -8.71 13.70
CA GLU A 574 37.87 -7.37 13.91
C GLU A 574 37.93 -6.96 15.38
N SER A 575 37.67 -7.89 16.30
CA SER A 575 37.78 -7.65 17.74
C SER A 575 39.19 -7.22 18.13
N GLY A 576 40.22 -7.90 17.59
CA GLY A 576 41.62 -7.57 17.82
C GLY A 576 42.02 -6.17 17.33
N ILE A 577 41.38 -5.66 16.27
CA ILE A 577 41.67 -4.32 15.73
C ILE A 577 40.87 -3.24 16.47
N ARG A 578 39.60 -3.48 16.79
CA ARG A 578 38.71 -2.47 17.38
C ARG A 578 38.80 -2.40 18.90
N GLY A 579 39.35 -3.42 19.55
CA GLY A 579 39.36 -3.55 21.01
C GLY A 579 37.95 -3.68 21.59
N LYS A 580 37.01 -4.20 20.80
CA LYS A 580 35.61 -4.45 21.18
C LYS A 580 35.31 -5.92 20.92
N ASP A 581 34.50 -6.50 21.78
CA ASP A 581 34.03 -7.88 21.61
C ASP A 581 32.97 -7.94 20.50
N ILE A 582 33.37 -8.46 19.35
CA ILE A 582 32.52 -8.64 18.16
C ILE A 582 32.39 -10.13 17.92
N ASP A 583 31.15 -10.61 17.98
CA ASP A 583 30.79 -12.00 17.69
C ASP A 583 29.65 -12.00 16.67
N TYR A 584 29.98 -12.36 15.43
CA TYR A 584 29.01 -12.39 14.33
C TYR A 584 27.95 -13.48 14.50
N LYS A 585 28.32 -14.66 15.03
CA LYS A 585 27.35 -15.73 15.28
C LYS A 585 26.35 -15.34 16.37
N GLN A 586 26.83 -14.65 17.42
CA GLN A 586 25.96 -14.13 18.46
C GLN A 586 25.00 -13.07 17.92
N MET A 587 25.41 -12.25 16.95
CA MET A 587 24.51 -11.30 16.30
C MET A 587 23.33 -11.99 15.58
N ASP A 588 23.55 -13.15 14.96
CA ASP A 588 22.46 -13.93 14.35
C ASP A 588 21.56 -14.59 15.39
N ARG A 589 22.13 -15.15 16.47
CA ARG A 589 21.34 -15.67 17.62
C ARG A 589 20.49 -14.57 18.26
N ASP A 590 21.05 -13.38 18.39
CA ASP A 590 20.37 -12.19 18.90
C ASP A 590 19.18 -11.81 18.02
N ASN A 591 19.33 -11.83 16.68
CA ASN A 591 18.25 -11.53 15.75
C ASN A 591 17.06 -12.50 15.94
N VAL A 592 17.35 -13.81 16.03
CA VAL A 592 16.35 -14.85 16.30
C VAL A 592 15.62 -14.58 17.62
N ASN A 593 16.38 -14.31 18.69
CA ASN A 593 15.84 -14.02 20.01
C ASN A 593 14.94 -12.78 20.05
N VAL A 594 15.33 -11.71 19.34
CA VAL A 594 14.52 -10.48 19.26
C VAL A 594 13.16 -10.79 18.64
N ILE A 595 13.11 -11.46 17.48
CA ILE A 595 11.84 -11.77 16.82
C ILE A 595 11.00 -12.74 17.67
N PHE A 596 11.61 -13.78 18.23
CA PHE A 596 10.92 -14.72 19.13
C PHE A 596 10.26 -14.02 20.32
N ASN A 597 10.97 -13.12 20.98
CA ASN A 597 10.45 -12.38 22.13
C ASN A 597 9.37 -11.37 21.74
N LEU A 598 9.41 -10.83 20.52
CA LEU A 598 8.38 -9.93 20.02
C LEU A 598 7.09 -10.67 19.66
N MET A 599 7.20 -11.89 19.12
CA MET A 599 6.05 -12.75 18.84
C MET A 599 5.31 -13.21 20.12
N LYS A 600 5.96 -13.23 21.28
CA LYS A 600 5.28 -13.50 22.58
C LYS A 600 4.43 -12.34 23.09
N LYS A 601 4.77 -11.11 22.71
CA LYS A 601 4.19 -9.87 23.26
C LYS A 601 3.04 -9.31 22.42
N GLY A 602 2.87 -9.81 21.20
CA GLY A 602 1.74 -9.50 20.31
C GLY A 602 0.72 -10.62 20.36
#